data_AF-A0A538AU23-F1
#
_entry.id   AF-A0A538AU23-F1
#
_cell.length_a   1.000
_cell.length_b   1.000
_cell.length_c   1.000
_cell.angle_alpha   90.00
_cell.angle_beta   90.00
_cell.angle_gamma   90.00
#
_symmetry.space_group_name_H-M   'P 1'
#
loop_
_entity.id
_entity.type
_entity.pdbx_description
1 polymer ?
#
loop_
_entity_poly.entity_id
_entity_poly.type
_entity_poly.pdbx_seq_one_letter_code
_entity_poly.pdbx_strand_id
1 'polypeptide(L)'
;MVSSQAVLLVELRVLDGPNIYFTRPAVKLTLTVRGWVEAPEDRVAAVAARSGLAGTEGGSGARLRPGSPGTEARRRFVARLAAHVARSLADATGTNLAVRSRLGPERDQVVVAYPWRRRGVAEALGREVAVQLGELLGTRRSLGRMVAEAATRLEDVEPGPPPTVPDPSVPVIAVTGTNGKTTTVRALSHFGRTAGLTVAYSSTDGVYLNDRLVEEGDYSGFGGAARALSQPGVDLAVLETARGGILLRGIGTLHNDVGVVTNVSADHLDLHGIR
;
A
#
# COMPACT_ATOMS: atom_id res chain seq x y z
N MET A 1 -16.52 -9.48 -30.30
CA MET A 1 -16.89 -8.36 -29.41
C MET A 1 -16.11 -8.53 -28.12
N VAL A 2 -15.01 -7.80 -27.96
CA VAL A 2 -14.21 -7.85 -26.73
C VAL A 2 -15.04 -7.21 -25.63
N SER A 3 -15.48 -8.00 -24.66
CA SER A 3 -16.06 -7.50 -23.42
C SER A 3 -14.98 -6.69 -22.70
N SER A 4 -14.89 -5.39 -22.99
CA SER A 4 -13.93 -4.50 -22.34
C SER A 4 -14.43 -4.24 -20.93
N GLN A 5 -13.86 -4.94 -19.93
CA GLN A 5 -14.13 -4.67 -18.53
C GLN A 5 -13.88 -3.18 -18.27
N ALA A 6 -14.89 -2.46 -17.76
CA ALA A 6 -14.81 -1.02 -17.51
C ALA A 6 -13.71 -0.65 -16.48
N VAL A 7 -13.30 -1.65 -15.68
CA VAL A 7 -12.24 -1.56 -14.67
C VAL A 7 -11.35 -2.79 -14.78
N LEU A 8 -10.03 -2.61 -14.70
CA LEU A 8 -9.04 -3.68 -14.64
C LEU A 8 -8.15 -3.49 -13.40
N LEU A 9 -7.91 -4.56 -12.65
CA LEU A 9 -6.92 -4.57 -11.56
C LEU A 9 -5.51 -4.70 -12.17
N VAL A 10 -4.80 -3.58 -12.24
CA VAL A 10 -3.43 -3.51 -12.77
C VAL A 10 -2.45 -4.11 -11.79
N GLU A 11 -2.62 -3.80 -10.51
CA GLU A 11 -1.72 -4.25 -9.46
C GLU A 11 -2.49 -4.38 -8.14
N LEU A 12 -2.30 -5.51 -7.47
CA LEU A 12 -2.59 -5.66 -6.05
C LEU A 12 -1.25 -5.92 -5.35
N ARG A 13 -0.85 -4.97 -4.50
CA ARG A 13 0.40 -5.05 -3.76
C ARG A 13 0.13 -5.09 -2.27
N VAL A 14 0.61 -6.15 -1.62
CA VAL A 14 0.63 -6.25 -0.17
C VAL A 14 1.92 -5.61 0.35
N LEU A 15 1.76 -4.53 1.11
CA LEU A 15 2.85 -3.88 1.83
C LEU A 15 2.80 -4.40 3.27
N ASP A 16 3.82 -5.16 3.66
CA ASP A 16 3.90 -5.80 4.97
C ASP A 16 4.34 -4.86 6.08
N GLY A 17 4.89 -3.69 5.76
CA GLY A 17 5.30 -2.69 6.76
C GLY A 17 4.73 -1.29 6.51
N PRO A 18 5.12 -0.31 7.35
CA PRO A 18 4.82 1.10 7.14
C PRO A 18 5.19 1.57 5.73
N ASN A 19 4.37 2.45 5.16
CA ASN A 19 4.45 2.86 3.76
C ASN A 19 3.87 4.26 3.54
N ILE A 20 3.94 4.76 2.30
CA ILE A 20 3.45 6.10 1.93
C ILE A 20 1.94 6.31 2.18
N TYR A 21 1.16 5.24 2.26
CA TYR A 21 -0.27 5.30 2.51
C TYR A 21 -0.59 5.17 3.98
N PHE A 22 0.10 4.32 4.74
CA PHE A 22 -0.18 4.11 6.16
C PHE A 22 1.10 3.79 6.94
N THR A 23 1.15 4.20 8.20
CA THR A 23 2.22 3.84 9.16
C THR A 23 2.09 2.40 9.68
N ARG A 24 1.45 1.52 8.90
CA ARG A 24 1.16 0.12 9.23
C ARG A 24 1.01 -0.67 7.92
N PRO A 25 0.98 -2.02 7.98
CA PRO A 25 0.79 -2.86 6.80
C PRO A 25 -0.47 -2.48 6.03
N ALA A 26 -0.37 -2.37 4.71
CA ALA A 26 -1.47 -1.92 3.84
C ALA A 26 -1.48 -2.66 2.49
N VAL A 27 -2.67 -2.84 1.93
CA VAL A 27 -2.83 -3.22 0.51
C VAL A 27 -2.88 -1.94 -0.32
N LYS A 28 -2.18 -1.93 -1.44
CA LYS A 28 -2.27 -0.92 -2.50
C LYS A 28 -2.87 -1.59 -3.74
N LEU A 29 -3.99 -1.06 -4.20
CA LEU A 29 -4.63 -1.41 -5.46
C LEU A 29 -4.35 -0.32 -6.49
N THR A 30 -3.87 -0.71 -7.66
CA THR A 30 -3.86 0.15 -8.85
C THR A 30 -4.91 -0.38 -9.81
N LEU A 31 -5.88 0.47 -10.16
CA LEU A 31 -7.00 0.12 -11.03
C LEU A 31 -6.97 0.99 -12.27
N THR A 32 -7.04 0.39 -13.46
CA THR A 32 -7.42 1.10 -14.68
C THR A 32 -8.93 1.29 -14.66
N VAL A 33 -9.38 2.52 -14.87
CA VAL A 33 -10.78 2.96 -14.80
C VAL A 33 -11.20 3.72 -16.06
N ARG A 34 -10.61 3.36 -17.21
CA ARG A 34 -10.88 3.98 -18.51
C ARG A 34 -12.38 4.07 -18.81
N GLY A 35 -13.12 2.99 -18.54
CA GLY A 35 -14.57 2.96 -18.74
C GLY A 35 -15.30 4.05 -17.95
N TRP A 36 -14.84 4.37 -16.74
CA TRP A 36 -15.40 5.47 -15.94
C TRP A 36 -14.96 6.85 -16.44
N VAL A 37 -13.70 6.98 -16.86
CA VAL A 37 -13.14 8.26 -17.33
C VAL A 37 -13.82 8.73 -18.61
N GLU A 38 -14.11 7.80 -19.52
CA GLU A 38 -14.72 8.06 -20.83
C GLU A 38 -16.27 8.02 -20.79
N ALA A 39 -16.87 7.52 -19.71
CA ALA A 39 -18.32 7.37 -19.62
C ALA A 39 -19.10 8.70 -19.73
N PRO A 40 -20.26 8.69 -20.41
CA PRO A 40 -21.18 9.82 -20.47
C PRO A 40 -21.53 10.37 -19.08
N GLU A 41 -21.72 11.68 -19.00
CA GLU A 41 -21.93 12.38 -17.72
C GLU A 41 -23.21 11.95 -17.01
N ASP A 42 -24.31 11.78 -17.74
CA ASP A 42 -25.59 11.27 -17.27
C ASP A 42 -25.45 9.87 -16.66
N ARG A 43 -24.67 8.99 -17.29
CA ARG A 43 -24.43 7.63 -16.80
C ARG A 43 -23.70 7.64 -15.46
N VAL A 44 -22.64 8.43 -15.32
CA VAL A 44 -21.89 8.51 -14.07
C VAL A 44 -22.68 9.25 -12.99
N ALA A 45 -23.45 10.27 -13.35
CA ALA A 45 -24.36 10.95 -12.43
C ALA A 45 -25.43 10.01 -11.88
N ALA A 46 -26.02 9.17 -12.74
CA ALA A 46 -26.98 8.15 -12.32
C ALA A 46 -26.35 7.14 -11.34
N VAL A 47 -25.09 6.74 -11.55
CA VAL A 47 -24.35 5.91 -10.58
C VAL A 47 -24.17 6.66 -9.27
N ALA A 48 -23.69 7.90 -9.32
CA ALA A 48 -23.36 8.70 -8.15
C ALA A 48 -24.58 8.88 -7.22
N ALA A 49 -25.78 8.99 -7.80
CA ALA A 49 -27.04 9.09 -7.06
C ALA A 49 -27.41 7.80 -6.31
N ARG A 50 -27.01 6.63 -6.82
CA ARG A 50 -27.33 5.30 -6.22
C ARG A 50 -26.17 4.66 -5.46
N SER A 51 -25.02 5.33 -5.38
CA SER A 51 -23.85 4.80 -4.69
C SER A 51 -23.84 5.11 -3.19
N GLY A 52 -24.61 6.10 -2.71
CA GLY A 52 -24.56 6.53 -1.31
C GLY A 52 -23.26 7.29 -0.95
N LEU A 53 -22.52 7.77 -1.95
CA LEU A 53 -21.27 8.49 -1.74
C LEU A 53 -21.53 9.88 -1.15
N ALA A 54 -21.07 10.14 0.08
CA ALA A 54 -21.24 11.43 0.74
C ALA A 54 -20.87 12.64 -0.15
N GLY A 55 -21.79 13.60 -0.21
CA GLY A 55 -21.74 14.75 -1.11
C GLY A 55 -22.55 14.59 -2.40
N THR A 56 -23.10 13.41 -2.73
CA THR A 56 -24.02 13.26 -3.87
C THR A 56 -25.49 13.50 -3.50
N GLU A 57 -25.83 13.47 -2.21
CA GLU A 57 -27.17 13.72 -1.67
C GLU A 57 -27.37 15.20 -1.28
N GLY A 58 -28.56 15.73 -1.56
CA GLY A 58 -28.89 17.16 -1.56
C GLY A 58 -29.02 17.86 -0.19
N GLY A 59 -28.08 17.66 0.73
CA GLY A 59 -27.87 18.51 1.91
C GLY A 59 -26.93 19.68 1.62
N SER A 60 -26.90 20.69 2.49
CA SER A 60 -26.23 22.02 2.35
C SER A 60 -24.70 22.03 2.12
N GLY A 61 -24.07 20.87 1.84
CA GLY A 61 -22.69 20.77 1.37
C GLY A 61 -22.59 20.80 -0.16
N ALA A 62 -21.42 21.19 -0.68
CA ALA A 62 -21.17 21.22 -2.12
C ALA A 62 -21.44 19.85 -2.77
N ARG A 63 -22.43 19.78 -3.66
CA ARG A 63 -22.74 18.55 -4.43
C ARG A 63 -21.50 18.09 -5.18
N LEU A 64 -21.09 16.84 -4.94
CA LEU A 64 -20.00 16.19 -5.64
C LEU A 64 -20.41 15.95 -7.09
N ARG A 65 -19.99 16.84 -7.98
CA ARG A 65 -20.20 16.67 -9.41
C ARG A 65 -19.22 15.64 -9.97
N PRO A 66 -19.68 14.64 -10.72
CA PRO A 66 -18.81 13.63 -11.31
C PRO A 66 -17.79 14.14 -12.32
N GLY A 67 -17.88 15.40 -12.77
CA GLY A 67 -17.03 16.00 -13.81
C GLY A 67 -17.36 15.50 -15.21
N SER A 68 -16.97 16.27 -16.23
CA SER A 68 -17.13 15.85 -17.64
C SER A 68 -16.13 14.75 -18.01
N PRO A 69 -16.41 13.94 -19.06
CA PRO A 69 -15.50 12.87 -19.50
C PRO A 69 -14.07 13.36 -19.76
N GLY A 70 -13.08 12.54 -19.42
CA GLY A 70 -11.65 12.85 -19.60
C GLY A 70 -11.05 13.91 -18.66
N THR A 71 -11.85 14.58 -17.84
CA THR A 71 -11.36 15.65 -16.95
C THR A 71 -10.68 15.11 -15.69
N GLU A 72 -9.86 15.94 -15.05
CA GLU A 72 -9.28 15.58 -13.74
C GLU A 72 -10.35 15.47 -12.64
N ALA A 73 -11.40 16.28 -12.72
CA ALA A 73 -12.56 16.18 -11.83
C ALA A 73 -13.20 14.78 -11.90
N ARG A 74 -13.36 14.24 -13.12
CA ARG A 74 -13.81 12.85 -13.34
C ARG A 74 -12.90 11.85 -12.67
N ARG A 75 -11.59 11.96 -12.86
CA ARG A 75 -10.61 11.03 -12.25
C ARG A 75 -10.68 11.05 -10.72
N ARG A 76 -10.75 12.24 -10.12
CA ARG A 76 -10.87 12.41 -8.66
C ARG A 76 -12.20 11.86 -8.13
N PHE A 77 -13.30 12.05 -8.86
CA PHE A 77 -14.58 11.43 -8.53
C PHE A 77 -14.47 9.90 -8.49
N VAL A 78 -13.88 9.28 -9.52
CA VAL A 78 -13.71 7.82 -9.58
C VAL A 78 -12.81 7.32 -8.46
N ALA A 79 -11.73 8.03 -8.13
CA ALA A 79 -10.88 7.69 -6.99
C ALA A 79 -11.65 7.72 -5.66
N ARG A 80 -12.54 8.69 -5.45
CA ARG A 80 -13.41 8.76 -4.26
C ARG A 80 -14.44 7.63 -4.23
N LEU A 81 -15.04 7.32 -5.38
CA LEU A 81 -15.99 6.22 -5.53
C LEU A 81 -15.32 4.88 -5.22
N ALA A 82 -14.12 4.62 -5.75
CA ALA A 82 -13.36 3.40 -5.47
C ALA A 82 -13.02 3.25 -3.97
N ALA A 83 -12.63 4.35 -3.30
CA ALA A 83 -12.43 4.33 -1.85
C ALA A 83 -13.73 4.09 -1.06
N HIS A 84 -14.86 4.58 -1.57
CA HIS A 84 -16.17 4.33 -0.95
C HIS A 84 -16.60 2.88 -1.13
N VAL A 85 -16.45 2.28 -2.31
CA VAL A 85 -16.68 0.85 -2.54
C VAL A 85 -15.85 0.00 -1.58
N ALA A 86 -14.56 0.31 -1.42
CA ALA A 86 -13.68 -0.39 -0.49
C ALA A 86 -14.14 -0.27 0.97
N ARG A 87 -14.57 0.93 1.40
CA ARG A 87 -15.15 1.12 2.74
C ARG A 87 -16.45 0.34 2.92
N SER A 88 -17.37 0.43 1.96
CA SER A 88 -18.66 -0.26 2.06
C SER A 88 -18.50 -1.78 2.14
N LEU A 89 -17.57 -2.37 1.38
CA LEU A 89 -17.23 -3.80 1.48
C LEU A 89 -16.62 -4.16 2.84
N ALA A 90 -15.73 -3.31 3.36
CA ALA A 90 -15.13 -3.51 4.67
C ALA A 90 -16.18 -3.43 5.79
N ASP A 91 -17.04 -2.41 5.77
CA ASP A 91 -18.10 -2.22 6.75
C ASP A 91 -19.11 -3.38 6.73
N ALA A 92 -19.46 -3.87 5.53
CA ALA A 92 -20.36 -5.02 5.37
C ALA A 92 -19.78 -6.34 5.88
N THR A 93 -18.46 -6.46 5.98
CA THR A 93 -17.76 -7.60 6.59
C THR A 93 -17.39 -7.34 8.06
N GLY A 94 -17.99 -6.32 8.68
CA GLY A 94 -17.77 -5.97 10.08
C GLY A 94 -16.40 -5.35 10.38
N THR A 95 -15.67 -4.90 9.35
CA THR A 95 -14.33 -4.34 9.50
C THR A 95 -14.33 -2.85 9.20
N ASN A 96 -14.13 -2.01 10.23
CA ASN A 96 -13.90 -0.58 10.00
C ASN A 96 -12.48 -0.34 9.47
N LEU A 97 -12.38 -0.01 8.18
CA LEU A 97 -11.11 0.23 7.49
C LEU A 97 -10.92 1.70 7.12
N ALA A 98 -9.79 2.26 7.53
CA ALA A 98 -9.32 3.51 6.94
C ALA A 98 -8.93 3.26 5.47
N VAL A 99 -9.55 4.00 4.55
CA VAL A 99 -9.27 3.88 3.11
C VAL A 99 -8.79 5.22 2.55
N ARG A 100 -7.67 5.20 1.85
CA ARG A 100 -7.11 6.34 1.11
C ARG A 100 -7.21 6.08 -0.38
N SER A 101 -7.50 7.10 -1.17
CA SER A 101 -7.37 7.03 -2.63
C SER A 101 -6.57 8.18 -3.19
N ARG A 102 -5.93 7.93 -4.33
CA ARG A 102 -5.13 8.90 -5.09
C ARG A 102 -5.31 8.66 -6.58
N LEU A 103 -4.91 9.63 -7.39
CA LEU A 103 -4.75 9.42 -8.82
C LEU A 103 -3.58 8.45 -9.07
N GLY A 104 -3.72 7.59 -10.07
CA GLY A 104 -2.66 6.67 -10.48
C GLY A 104 -1.60 7.36 -11.35
N PRO A 105 -0.51 6.63 -11.67
CA PRO A 105 0.57 7.14 -12.51
C PRO A 105 0.09 7.42 -13.95
N GLU A 106 -0.83 6.60 -14.46
CA GLU A 106 -1.48 6.83 -15.75
C GLU A 106 -2.76 7.66 -15.65
N ARG A 107 -3.13 8.31 -16.76
CA ARG A 107 -4.32 9.19 -16.84
C ARG A 107 -5.62 8.44 -16.55
N ASP A 108 -5.70 7.17 -16.88
CA ASP A 108 -6.86 6.31 -16.66
C ASP A 108 -6.73 5.43 -15.42
N GLN A 109 -5.76 5.69 -14.54
CA GLN A 109 -5.57 4.91 -13.32
C GLN A 109 -5.94 5.66 -12.04
N VAL A 110 -6.41 4.90 -11.06
CA VAL A 110 -6.59 5.34 -9.67
C VAL A 110 -5.93 4.35 -8.73
N VAL A 111 -5.52 4.84 -7.57
CA VAL A 111 -4.95 4.02 -6.49
C VAL A 111 -5.89 4.05 -5.30
N VAL A 112 -6.16 2.88 -4.73
CA VAL A 112 -6.86 2.71 -3.45
C VAL A 112 -5.95 1.95 -2.50
N ALA A 113 -5.83 2.42 -1.26
CA ALA A 113 -5.04 1.76 -0.25
C ALA A 113 -5.80 1.66 1.08
N TYR A 114 -5.61 0.55 1.78
CA TYR A 114 -6.23 0.28 3.07
C TYR A 114 -5.33 -0.63 3.93
N PRO A 115 -5.34 -0.49 5.27
CA PRO A 115 -4.61 -1.39 6.16
C PRO A 115 -5.07 -2.84 6.01
N TRP A 116 -4.22 -3.81 6.34
CA TRP A 116 -4.63 -5.21 6.40
C TRP A 116 -4.17 -5.90 7.69
N ARG A 117 -4.92 -6.93 8.07
CA ARG A 117 -4.63 -7.78 9.25
C ARG A 117 -4.49 -9.25 8.92
N ARG A 118 -5.20 -9.72 7.90
CA ARG A 118 -5.19 -11.10 7.41
C ARG A 118 -5.06 -11.05 5.89
N ARG A 119 -3.98 -11.64 5.35
CA ARG A 119 -3.58 -11.41 3.96
C ARG A 119 -4.65 -11.87 2.97
N GLY A 120 -5.19 -13.07 3.16
CA GLY A 120 -6.20 -13.67 2.27
C GLY A 120 -7.45 -12.81 2.15
N VAL A 121 -8.03 -12.38 3.28
CA VAL A 121 -9.22 -11.49 3.28
C VAL A 121 -8.91 -10.16 2.60
N ALA A 122 -7.74 -9.56 2.89
CA ALA A 122 -7.40 -8.24 2.36
C ALA A 122 -7.14 -8.25 0.85
N GLU A 123 -6.55 -9.33 0.33
CA GLU A 123 -6.39 -9.54 -1.12
C GLU A 123 -7.76 -9.77 -1.79
N ALA A 124 -8.62 -10.59 -1.19
CA ALA A 124 -9.96 -10.85 -1.70
C ALA A 124 -10.82 -9.58 -1.73
N LEU A 125 -10.79 -8.79 -0.66
CA LEU A 125 -11.43 -7.47 -0.60
C LEU A 125 -10.99 -6.60 -1.77
N GLY A 126 -9.69 -6.61 -2.10
CA GLY A 126 -9.16 -5.77 -3.17
C GLY A 126 -9.58 -6.20 -4.56
N ARG A 127 -9.73 -7.51 -4.78
CA ARG A 127 -10.32 -8.05 -6.02
C ARG A 127 -11.80 -7.67 -6.11
N GLU A 128 -12.55 -7.78 -5.03
CA GLU A 128 -13.96 -7.37 -4.96
C GLU A 128 -14.12 -5.87 -5.25
N VAL A 129 -13.23 -5.00 -4.74
CA VAL A 129 -13.25 -3.56 -5.09
C VAL A 129 -13.19 -3.35 -6.61
N ALA A 130 -12.32 -4.08 -7.32
CA ALA A 130 -12.21 -3.98 -8.77
C ALA A 130 -13.47 -4.49 -9.48
N VAL A 131 -14.02 -5.63 -9.05
CA VAL A 131 -15.25 -6.23 -9.61
C VAL A 131 -16.43 -5.29 -9.40
N GLN A 132 -16.68 -4.85 -8.17
CA GLN A 132 -17.81 -4.00 -7.83
C GLN A 132 -17.73 -2.65 -8.55
N LEU A 133 -16.54 -2.05 -8.64
CA LEU A 133 -16.35 -0.81 -9.39
C LEU A 133 -16.55 -1.01 -10.89
N GLY A 134 -16.19 -2.17 -11.46
CA GLY A 134 -16.46 -2.49 -12.87
C GLY A 134 -17.95 -2.65 -13.17
N GLU A 135 -18.66 -3.41 -12.33
CA GLU A 135 -20.08 -3.70 -12.52
C GLU A 135 -20.97 -2.48 -12.29
N LEU A 136 -20.62 -1.61 -11.34
CA LEU A 136 -21.44 -0.49 -10.92
C LEU A 136 -21.77 0.47 -12.07
N LEU A 137 -20.86 0.61 -13.04
CA LEU A 137 -21.06 1.44 -14.23
C LEU A 137 -22.13 0.87 -15.18
N GLY A 138 -22.27 -0.46 -15.24
CA GLY A 138 -23.16 -1.19 -16.14
C GLY A 138 -24.51 -1.56 -15.57
N THR A 139 -24.63 -1.62 -14.25
CA THR A 139 -25.80 -2.16 -13.56
C THR A 139 -26.78 -1.09 -13.09
N ARG A 140 -28.05 -1.48 -12.95
CA ARG A 140 -29.11 -0.70 -12.27
C ARG A 140 -29.21 -1.03 -10.77
N ARG A 141 -28.49 -2.04 -10.29
CA ARG A 141 -28.46 -2.41 -8.86
C ARG A 141 -27.85 -1.27 -8.02
N SER A 142 -28.31 -1.14 -6.78
CA SER A 142 -27.70 -0.24 -5.80
C SER A 142 -26.36 -0.80 -5.31
N LEU A 143 -25.44 0.09 -4.90
CA LEU A 143 -24.15 -0.35 -4.35
C LEU A 143 -24.34 -1.22 -3.10
N GLY A 144 -25.29 -0.88 -2.23
CA GLY A 144 -25.55 -1.64 -1.01
C GLY A 144 -25.90 -3.11 -1.27
N ARG A 145 -26.74 -3.40 -2.29
CA ARG A 145 -27.08 -4.78 -2.66
C ARG A 145 -25.86 -5.55 -3.19
N MET A 146 -25.09 -4.90 -4.06
CA MET A 146 -23.87 -5.49 -4.64
C MET A 146 -22.82 -5.79 -3.56
N VAL A 147 -22.66 -4.86 -2.61
CA VAL A 147 -21.77 -5.00 -1.45
C VAL A 147 -22.22 -6.14 -0.54
N ALA A 148 -23.52 -6.28 -0.26
CA ALA A 148 -24.03 -7.38 0.56
C ALA A 148 -23.75 -8.76 -0.09
N GLU A 149 -23.98 -8.89 -1.40
CA GLU A 149 -23.68 -10.13 -2.14
C GLU A 149 -22.16 -10.44 -2.15
N ALA A 150 -21.31 -9.41 -2.22
CA ALA A 150 -19.86 -9.54 -2.14
C ALA A 150 -19.36 -9.88 -0.73
N ALA A 151 -19.99 -9.32 0.31
CA ALA A 151 -19.64 -9.58 1.70
C ALA A 151 -19.80 -11.07 2.05
N THR A 152 -20.90 -11.70 1.62
CA THR A 152 -21.09 -13.16 1.79
C THR A 152 -19.95 -13.97 1.17
N ARG A 153 -19.45 -13.59 -0.02
CA ARG A 153 -18.29 -14.27 -0.62
C ARG A 153 -17.00 -14.05 0.16
N LEU A 154 -16.84 -12.88 0.79
CA LEU A 154 -15.66 -12.55 1.60
C LEU A 154 -15.65 -13.29 2.94
N GLU A 155 -16.82 -13.63 3.50
CA GLU A 155 -16.93 -14.41 4.73
C GLU A 155 -16.35 -15.83 4.58
N ASP A 156 -16.45 -16.41 3.38
CA ASP A 156 -15.93 -17.76 3.08
C ASP A 156 -14.43 -17.79 2.72
N VAL A 157 -13.77 -16.63 2.67
CA VAL A 157 -12.34 -16.54 2.28
C VAL A 157 -11.45 -17.01 3.42
N GLU A 158 -10.51 -17.92 3.12
CA GLU A 158 -9.47 -18.29 4.07
C GLU A 158 -8.68 -17.04 4.50
N PRO A 159 -8.59 -16.74 5.81
CA PRO A 159 -8.03 -15.45 6.21
C PRO A 159 -6.57 -15.22 5.80
N GLY A 160 -5.78 -16.28 5.67
CA GLY A 160 -4.35 -16.20 5.43
C GLY A 160 -3.57 -15.65 6.63
N PRO A 161 -2.24 -15.50 6.52
CA PRO A 161 -1.38 -15.11 7.65
C PRO A 161 -1.55 -13.64 8.06
N PRO A 162 -1.19 -13.26 9.30
CA PRO A 162 -1.05 -11.87 9.71
C PRO A 162 0.26 -11.23 9.17
N PRO A 163 0.41 -9.90 9.24
CA PRO A 163 1.67 -9.22 8.94
C PRO A 163 2.80 -9.71 9.86
N THR A 164 4.01 -9.79 9.31
CA THR A 164 5.21 -10.25 10.04
C THR A 164 6.21 -9.12 10.30
N VAL A 165 5.80 -7.86 10.19
CA VAL A 165 6.68 -6.72 10.43
C VAL A 165 7.08 -6.67 11.91
N PRO A 166 8.38 -6.68 12.24
CA PRO A 166 8.87 -6.56 13.60
C PRO A 166 8.43 -5.26 14.28
N ASP A 167 8.09 -5.36 15.57
CA ASP A 167 8.02 -4.24 16.50
C ASP A 167 9.32 -4.22 17.31
N PRO A 168 10.27 -3.30 17.01
CA PRO A 168 11.56 -3.29 17.67
C PRO A 168 11.46 -3.02 19.18
N SER A 169 12.19 -3.80 19.98
CA SER A 169 12.39 -3.53 21.43
C SER A 169 13.71 -2.84 21.73
N VAL A 170 14.49 -2.55 20.70
CA VAL A 170 15.82 -1.93 20.74
C VAL A 170 15.85 -0.76 19.77
N PRO A 171 16.71 0.25 19.99
CA PRO A 171 16.87 1.35 19.05
C PRO A 171 17.19 0.87 17.63
N VAL A 172 16.54 1.47 16.64
CA VAL A 172 16.72 1.16 15.21
C VAL A 172 17.13 2.41 14.43
N ILE A 173 18.21 2.28 13.67
CA ILE A 173 18.64 3.28 12.68
C ILE A 173 18.39 2.71 11.28
N ALA A 174 17.46 3.27 10.52
CA ALA A 174 17.21 2.90 9.13
C ALA A 174 18.00 3.83 8.19
N VAL A 175 18.77 3.25 7.26
CA VAL A 175 19.59 4.00 6.30
C VAL A 175 19.09 3.77 4.88
N THR A 176 18.76 4.85 4.17
CA THR A 176 18.33 4.82 2.77
C THR A 176 19.04 5.88 1.93
N GLY A 177 18.86 5.82 0.61
CA GLY A 177 19.44 6.74 -0.37
C GLY A 177 19.96 6.01 -1.60
N THR A 178 20.39 6.76 -2.63
CA THR A 178 20.90 6.16 -3.86
C THR A 178 22.26 5.49 -3.59
N ASN A 179 23.22 6.26 -3.09
CA ASN A 179 24.60 5.78 -2.84
C ASN A 179 25.01 5.89 -1.38
N GLY A 180 25.97 5.07 -0.95
CA GLY A 180 26.62 5.18 0.37
C GLY A 180 25.83 4.57 1.54
N LYS A 181 24.74 3.85 1.28
CA LYS A 181 23.94 3.16 2.30
C LYS A 181 24.79 2.17 3.10
N THR A 182 25.39 1.19 2.42
CA THR A 182 26.21 0.14 3.04
C THR A 182 27.40 0.71 3.83
N THR A 183 28.10 1.71 3.28
CA THR A 183 29.20 2.40 3.98
C THR A 183 28.70 3.06 5.27
N THR A 184 27.57 3.75 5.20
CA THR A 184 26.95 4.41 6.35
C THR A 184 26.51 3.41 7.40
N VAL A 185 25.86 2.30 7.00
CA VAL A 185 25.47 1.21 7.89
C VAL A 185 26.69 0.65 8.63
N ARG A 186 27.77 0.34 7.91
CA ARG A 186 29.00 -0.20 8.51
C ARG A 186 29.67 0.78 9.47
N ALA A 187 29.70 2.07 9.12
CA ALA A 187 30.25 3.11 9.98
C ALA A 187 29.44 3.25 11.29
N LEU A 188 28.11 3.33 11.19
CA LEU A 188 27.22 3.39 12.35
C LEU A 188 27.34 2.14 13.23
N SER A 189 27.39 0.97 12.61
CA SER A 189 27.59 -0.30 13.33
C SER A 189 28.96 -0.36 14.01
N HIS A 190 30.01 0.19 13.40
CA HIS A 190 31.31 0.32 14.04
C HIS A 190 31.27 1.26 15.25
N PHE A 191 30.61 2.41 15.15
CA PHE A 191 30.47 3.33 16.28
C PHE A 191 29.68 2.71 17.44
N GLY A 192 28.57 2.03 17.17
CA GLY A 192 27.79 1.33 18.21
C GLY A 192 28.62 0.29 18.96
N ARG A 193 29.37 -0.54 18.24
CA ARG A 193 30.28 -1.54 18.85
C ARG A 193 31.40 -0.90 19.66
N THR A 194 32.01 0.17 19.15
CA THR A 194 33.05 0.91 19.87
C THR A 194 32.50 1.57 21.15
N ALA A 195 31.22 1.91 21.17
CA ALA A 195 30.51 2.37 22.36
C ALA A 195 30.10 1.23 23.32
N GLY A 196 30.48 -0.02 23.04
CA GLY A 196 30.20 -1.19 23.88
C GLY A 196 28.83 -1.85 23.64
N LEU A 197 28.11 -1.47 22.58
CA LEU A 197 26.81 -2.06 22.24
C LEU A 197 26.98 -3.33 21.39
N THR A 198 26.10 -4.30 21.59
CA THR A 198 25.91 -5.41 20.66
C THR A 198 25.06 -4.94 19.48
N VAL A 199 25.64 -4.92 18.28
CA VAL A 199 24.98 -4.37 17.09
C VAL A 199 24.65 -5.47 16.09
N ALA A 200 23.37 -5.55 15.72
CA ALA A 200 22.94 -6.27 14.53
C ALA A 200 22.74 -5.30 13.36
N TYR A 201 23.13 -5.68 12.16
CA TYR A 201 22.86 -4.85 10.98
C TYR A 201 22.60 -5.68 9.73
N SER A 202 21.85 -5.10 8.80
CA SER A 202 21.61 -5.67 7.47
C SER A 202 22.13 -4.74 6.38
N SER A 203 22.74 -5.32 5.36
CA SER A 203 23.26 -4.64 4.17
C SER A 203 22.92 -5.43 2.90
N THR A 204 23.35 -4.91 1.74
CA THR A 204 23.19 -5.58 0.44
C THR A 204 23.93 -6.91 0.31
N ASP A 205 24.84 -7.24 1.22
CA ASP A 205 25.65 -8.46 1.17
C ASP A 205 25.45 -9.42 2.36
N GLY A 206 24.68 -9.02 3.37
CA GLY A 206 24.33 -9.95 4.43
C GLY A 206 23.66 -9.32 5.64
N VAL A 207 23.44 -10.18 6.63
CA VAL A 207 23.03 -9.82 7.98
C VAL A 207 24.16 -10.21 8.93
N TYR A 208 24.47 -9.32 9.87
CA TYR A 208 25.64 -9.43 10.74
C TYR A 208 25.26 -9.25 12.22
N LEU A 209 26.07 -9.86 13.09
CA LEU A 209 26.10 -9.65 14.55
C LEU A 209 27.51 -9.27 14.95
N ASN A 210 27.73 -8.06 15.49
CA ASN A 210 29.06 -7.63 15.92
C ASN A 210 30.16 -7.88 14.85
N ASP A 211 29.88 -7.52 13.59
CA ASP A 211 30.76 -7.73 12.41
C ASP A 211 30.91 -9.20 11.95
N ARG A 212 30.28 -10.16 12.63
CA ARG A 212 30.25 -11.55 12.20
C ARG A 212 29.08 -11.77 11.26
N LEU A 213 29.35 -12.30 10.07
CA LEU A 213 28.33 -12.67 9.11
C LEU A 213 27.44 -13.79 9.71
N VAL A 214 26.13 -13.51 9.78
CA VAL A 214 25.11 -14.46 10.23
C VAL A 214 24.48 -15.15 9.02
N GLU A 215 24.22 -14.38 7.97
CA GLU A 215 23.56 -14.86 6.75
C GLU A 215 24.00 -14.02 5.56
N GLU A 216 24.45 -14.67 4.50
CA GLU A 216 24.91 -14.03 3.27
C GLU A 216 23.75 -13.83 2.29
N GLY A 217 23.70 -12.69 1.60
CA GLY A 217 22.69 -12.38 0.59
C GLY A 217 22.25 -10.93 0.59
N ASP A 218 21.36 -10.56 -0.33
CA ASP A 218 20.80 -9.20 -0.36
C ASP A 218 19.69 -9.04 0.68
N TYR A 219 20.05 -8.42 1.80
CA TYR A 219 19.16 -8.08 2.90
C TYR A 219 18.91 -6.57 3.00
N SER A 220 19.05 -5.82 1.91
CA SER A 220 18.77 -4.37 1.84
C SER A 220 17.26 -4.03 1.84
N GLY A 221 16.41 -4.90 2.37
CA GLY A 221 14.96 -4.75 2.35
C GLY A 221 14.27 -5.37 3.57
N PHE A 222 12.97 -5.59 3.46
CA PHE A 222 12.11 -6.04 4.57
C PHE A 222 12.64 -7.30 5.30
N GLY A 223 13.22 -8.26 4.57
CA GLY A 223 13.78 -9.48 5.17
C GLY A 223 14.97 -9.25 6.09
N GLY A 224 15.81 -8.25 5.78
CA GLY A 224 17.01 -7.94 6.57
C GLY A 224 16.68 -7.41 7.96
N ALA A 225 15.65 -6.57 8.06
CA ALA A 225 15.17 -6.03 9.32
C ALA A 225 14.72 -7.13 10.30
N ALA A 226 13.87 -8.05 9.83
CA ALA A 226 13.40 -9.16 10.64
C ALA A 226 14.56 -10.06 11.10
N ARG A 227 15.50 -10.36 10.20
CA ARG A 227 16.63 -11.21 10.54
C ARG A 227 17.59 -10.54 11.53
N ALA A 228 17.91 -9.26 11.34
CA ALA A 228 18.74 -8.49 12.26
C ALA A 228 18.13 -8.41 13.67
N LEU A 229 16.84 -8.08 13.77
CA LEU A 229 16.14 -7.94 15.05
C LEU A 229 15.86 -9.28 15.77
N SER A 230 15.91 -10.40 15.06
CA SER A 230 15.74 -11.73 15.66
C SER A 230 16.96 -12.24 16.44
N GLN A 231 18.09 -11.54 16.36
CA GLN A 231 19.34 -12.00 16.96
C GLN A 231 19.34 -11.77 18.48
N PRO A 232 19.87 -12.72 19.27
CA PRO A 232 19.87 -12.60 20.72
C PRO A 232 20.87 -11.54 21.20
N GLY A 233 20.49 -10.81 22.26
CA GLY A 233 21.38 -9.88 22.96
C GLY A 233 21.74 -8.62 22.18
N VAL A 234 20.99 -8.27 21.13
CA VAL A 234 21.17 -7.01 20.39
C VAL A 234 20.76 -5.82 21.26
N ASP A 235 21.61 -4.79 21.26
CA ASP A 235 21.34 -3.50 21.91
C ASP A 235 20.98 -2.40 20.90
N LEU A 236 21.39 -2.55 19.63
CA LEU A 236 21.17 -1.59 18.54
C LEU A 236 21.02 -2.33 17.20
N ALA A 237 20.04 -1.93 16.39
CA ALA A 237 19.90 -2.39 15.01
C ALA A 237 20.18 -1.27 13.99
N VAL A 238 21.02 -1.54 12.98
CA VAL A 238 21.28 -0.62 11.86
C VAL A 238 20.86 -1.28 10.56
N LEU A 239 19.85 -0.73 9.89
CA LEU A 239 19.16 -1.41 8.80
C LEU A 239 19.35 -0.67 7.47
N GLU A 240 20.03 -1.30 6.52
CA GLU A 240 19.99 -0.84 5.14
C GLU A 240 18.59 -1.03 4.55
N THR A 241 17.99 0.06 4.09
CA THR A 241 16.63 0.09 3.54
C THR A 241 16.65 0.65 2.12
N ALA A 242 16.78 -0.22 1.13
CA ALA A 242 16.75 0.14 -0.28
C ALA A 242 15.36 0.54 -0.75
N ARG A 243 15.33 1.41 -1.78
CA ARG A 243 14.10 1.87 -2.44
C ARG A 243 13.17 0.72 -2.83
N GLY A 244 13.73 -0.36 -3.38
CA GLY A 244 12.97 -1.56 -3.76
C GLY A 244 12.21 -2.16 -2.59
N GLY A 245 12.86 -2.32 -1.43
CA GLY A 245 12.21 -2.81 -0.21
C GLY A 245 11.03 -1.93 0.20
N ILE A 246 11.24 -0.61 0.25
CA ILE A 246 10.21 0.38 0.62
C ILE A 246 9.00 0.31 -0.32
N LEU A 247 9.23 0.28 -1.63
CA LEU A 247 8.17 0.32 -2.64
C LEU A 247 7.42 -1.02 -2.77
N LEU A 248 8.14 -2.14 -2.62
CA LEU A 248 7.58 -3.47 -2.86
C LEU A 248 6.89 -4.05 -1.62
N ARG A 249 7.42 -3.77 -0.42
CA ARG A 249 7.00 -4.39 0.85
C ARG A 249 6.75 -3.37 1.98
N GLY A 250 7.20 -2.13 1.84
CA GLY A 250 7.20 -1.14 2.92
C GLY A 250 8.49 -1.16 3.75
N ILE A 251 8.51 -0.38 4.83
CA ILE A 251 9.61 -0.32 5.80
C ILE A 251 9.67 -1.63 6.60
N GLY A 252 10.89 -2.14 6.84
CA GLY A 252 11.11 -3.45 7.48
C GLY A 252 10.79 -3.52 8.97
N THR A 253 10.35 -2.43 9.59
CA THR A 253 10.06 -2.30 11.03
C THR A 253 8.80 -1.44 11.21
N LEU A 254 8.08 -1.64 12.32
CA LEU A 254 6.90 -0.81 12.63
C LEU A 254 7.29 0.65 12.92
N HIS A 255 8.47 0.86 13.51
CA HIS A 255 9.02 2.17 13.78
C HIS A 255 10.56 2.13 13.72
N ASN A 256 11.17 3.31 13.59
CA ASN A 256 12.61 3.52 13.70
C ASN A 256 12.84 4.74 14.57
N ASP A 257 13.88 4.72 15.40
CA ASP A 257 14.30 5.84 16.23
C ASP A 257 15.00 6.91 15.39
N VAL A 258 15.77 6.48 14.39
CA VAL A 258 16.49 7.37 13.47
C VAL A 258 16.31 6.90 12.03
N GLY A 259 16.00 7.84 11.14
CA GLY A 259 16.04 7.65 9.68
C GLY A 259 17.15 8.48 9.06
N VAL A 260 18.05 7.84 8.31
CA VAL A 260 19.16 8.47 7.59
C VAL A 260 18.88 8.41 6.09
N VAL A 261 18.90 9.56 5.43
CA VAL A 261 18.86 9.67 3.97
C VAL A 261 20.22 10.16 3.51
N THR A 262 21.00 9.32 2.80
CA THR A 262 22.35 9.68 2.37
C THR A 262 22.33 10.69 1.22
N ASN A 263 21.58 10.39 0.16
CA ASN A 263 21.39 11.22 -1.02
C ASN A 263 20.23 10.69 -1.87
N VAL A 264 19.74 11.53 -2.77
CA VAL A 264 18.78 11.17 -3.81
C VAL A 264 19.32 11.69 -5.14
N SER A 265 19.62 10.77 -6.05
CA SER A 265 20.03 11.06 -7.43
C SER A 265 19.20 10.25 -8.43
N ALA A 266 19.19 10.69 -9.69
CA ALA A 266 18.52 9.98 -10.77
C ALA A 266 19.11 8.57 -10.92
N ASP A 267 18.36 7.58 -10.46
CA ASP A 267 18.69 6.17 -10.52
C ASP A 267 17.37 5.40 -10.46
N HIS A 268 17.31 4.25 -11.12
CA HIS A 268 16.11 3.41 -11.18
C HIS A 268 14.82 4.15 -11.61
N LEU A 269 14.95 5.10 -12.54
CA LEU A 269 13.82 5.76 -13.20
C LEU A 269 12.97 4.73 -13.95
N ASP A 270 11.68 5.03 -14.12
CA ASP A 270 10.64 4.19 -14.74
C ASP A 270 10.31 2.89 -13.99
N LEU A 271 11.00 2.58 -12.89
CA LEU A 271 10.71 1.41 -12.06
C LEU A 271 9.73 1.76 -10.94
N HIS A 272 8.65 0.98 -10.83
CA HIS A 272 7.65 1.07 -9.76
C HIS A 272 6.92 2.42 -9.66
N GLY A 273 6.77 3.12 -10.78
CA GLY A 273 6.03 4.38 -10.87
C GLY A 273 6.82 5.62 -10.46
N ILE A 274 8.15 5.52 -10.36
CA ILE A 274 9.06 6.67 -10.28
C ILE A 274 9.34 7.14 -11.70
N ARG A 275 9.13 8.43 -11.97
CA ARG A 275 9.37 9.10 -13.25
C ARG A 275 10.34 10.24 -13.05
#